data_AF-A0A9C9PNX7-F1
#
_entry.id   AF-A0A9C9PNX7-F1
#
_cell.length_a   1.000
_cell.length_b   1.000
_cell.length_c   1.000
_cell.angle_alpha   90.00
_cell.angle_beta   90.00
_cell.angle_gamma   90.00
#
_symmetry.space_group_name_H-M   'P 1'
#
loop_
_entity.id
_entity.type
_entity.pdbx_description
1 polymer ?
#
loop_
_entity_poly.entity_id
_entity_poly.type
_entity_poly.pdbx_seq_one_letter_code
_entity_poly.pdbx_strand_id
1 'polypeptide(L)'
;MVEKGWAGAENLTQGEVLVLKEDNVKVVALVQEQRKTAIYNLTVANAHNYFVGSDGVLVHNVGSGGSPSLKCDPYHHDEVEKRVKPPYKSNPKHTDGRNPKAGVEPDDAQDAYQDALRGNQHTWYARGKNGEIYRYFSDGAGTVHWSGSTGDAKNPLKPNTIPEEIKRRLW
;
A
#
# COMPACT_ATOMS: atom_id res chain seq x y z
N MET A 1 2.67 -13.96 27.63
CA MET A 1 3.05 -14.77 26.46
C MET A 1 3.26 -13.80 25.31
N VAL A 2 4.39 -13.86 24.62
CA VAL A 2 4.63 -12.99 23.46
C VAL A 2 3.79 -13.56 22.31
N GLU A 3 2.81 -12.80 21.83
CA GLU A 3 2.05 -13.16 20.63
C GLU A 3 3.02 -13.22 19.45
N LYS A 4 3.14 -14.38 18.80
CA LYS A 4 4.09 -14.62 17.71
C LYS A 4 3.76 -13.84 16.42
N GLY A 5 2.61 -13.17 16.38
CA GLY A 5 2.11 -12.44 15.22
C GLY A 5 1.75 -13.38 14.06
N TRP A 6 1.81 -12.85 12.85
CA TRP A 6 1.57 -13.62 11.62
C TRP A 6 2.74 -14.55 11.30
N ALA A 7 2.43 -15.79 10.94
CA ALA A 7 3.41 -16.80 10.54
C ALA A 7 3.01 -17.46 9.22
N GLY A 8 4.00 -17.71 8.36
CA GLY A 8 3.79 -18.57 7.19
C GLY A 8 3.36 -19.96 7.62
N ALA A 9 2.40 -20.55 6.90
CA ALA A 9 1.84 -21.86 7.25
C ALA A 9 2.92 -22.95 7.31
N GLU A 10 3.98 -22.81 6.50
CA GLU A 10 5.15 -23.68 6.47
C GLU A 10 6.05 -23.60 7.72
N ASN A 11 5.92 -22.53 8.52
CA ASN A 11 6.70 -22.31 9.74
C ASN A 11 5.93 -22.64 11.02
N LEU A 12 4.68 -23.10 10.89
CA LEU A 12 3.86 -23.50 12.03
C LEU A 12 4.46 -24.72 12.72
N THR A 13 4.32 -24.79 14.03
CA THR A 13 4.78 -25.91 14.85
C THR A 13 3.66 -26.47 15.73
N GLN A 14 3.75 -27.75 16.06
CA GLN A 14 2.79 -28.40 16.96
C GLN A 14 2.74 -27.66 18.30
N GLY A 15 1.54 -27.43 18.80
CA GLY A 15 1.30 -26.71 20.05
C GLY A 15 1.04 -25.22 19.89
N GLU A 16 1.29 -24.65 18.71
CA GLU A 16 0.91 -23.26 18.40
C GLU A 16 -0.60 -23.08 18.30
N VAL A 17 -1.06 -21.85 18.53
CA VAL A 17 -2.48 -21.51 18.54
C VAL A 17 -2.81 -20.67 17.32
N LEU A 18 -3.81 -21.13 16.56
CA LEU A 18 -4.41 -20.39 15.46
C LEU A 18 -5.66 -19.66 15.95
N VAL A 19 -5.90 -18.49 15.38
CA VAL A 19 -7.11 -17.70 15.64
C VAL A 19 -8.20 -18.12 14.67
N LEU A 20 -9.37 -18.47 15.19
CA LEU A 20 -10.58 -18.71 14.42
C LEU A 20 -11.54 -17.53 14.55
N LYS A 21 -12.63 -17.56 13.78
CA LYS A 21 -13.67 -16.51 13.82
C LYS A 21 -14.30 -16.36 15.20
N GLU A 22 -14.50 -17.46 15.91
CA GLU A 22 -15.26 -17.50 17.17
C GLU A 22 -14.44 -18.04 18.35
N ASP A 23 -13.26 -18.63 18.11
CA ASP A 23 -12.41 -19.23 19.14
C ASP A 23 -10.94 -19.31 18.67
N ASN A 24 -10.11 -20.07 19.38
CA ASN A 24 -8.75 -20.39 19.04
C ASN A 24 -8.55 -21.92 19.00
N VAL A 25 -7.68 -22.41 18.14
CA VAL A 25 -7.38 -23.85 18.04
C VAL A 25 -5.88 -24.11 18.12
N LYS A 26 -5.50 -25.18 18.83
CA LYS A 26 -4.11 -25.61 18.92
C LYS A 26 -3.75 -26.55 17.76
N VAL A 27 -2.63 -26.30 17.09
CA VAL A 27 -2.06 -27.16 16.06
C VAL A 27 -1.63 -28.47 16.70
N VAL A 28 -2.25 -29.58 16.30
CA VAL A 28 -1.92 -30.92 16.82
C VAL A 28 -0.99 -31.72 15.90
N ALA A 29 -0.97 -31.39 14.60
CA ALA A 29 -0.13 -32.02 13.60
C ALA A 29 0.02 -31.11 12.37
N LEU A 30 1.07 -31.34 11.59
CA LEU A 30 1.27 -30.73 10.28
C LEU A 30 1.43 -31.83 9.23
N VAL A 31 0.77 -31.66 8.09
CA VAL A 31 0.88 -32.57 6.95
C VAL A 31 1.17 -31.72 5.72
N GLN A 32 2.26 -32.05 5.02
CA GLN A 32 2.61 -31.41 3.76
C GLN A 32 2.22 -32.33 2.61
N GLU A 33 1.40 -31.81 1.69
CA GLU A 33 0.96 -32.54 0.50
C GLU A 33 1.45 -31.80 -0.75
N GLN A 34 1.98 -32.54 -1.72
CA GLN A 34 2.22 -32.01 -3.06
C GLN A 34 1.01 -32.31 -3.95
N ARG A 35 0.35 -31.26 -4.42
CA ARG A 35 -0.78 -31.38 -5.36
C ARG A 35 -0.80 -30.24 -6.37
N LYS A 36 -1.31 -30.52 -7.57
CA LYS A 36 -1.63 -29.50 -8.57
C LYS A 36 -3.12 -29.19 -8.52
N THR A 37 -3.47 -27.99 -8.07
CA THR A 37 -4.87 -27.57 -7.91
C THR A 37 -4.95 -26.07 -8.17
N ALA A 38 -6.05 -25.61 -8.78
CA ALA A 38 -6.32 -24.19 -8.90
C ALA A 38 -6.63 -23.62 -7.51
N ILE A 39 -5.84 -22.64 -7.09
CA ILE A 39 -6.03 -21.91 -5.83
C ILE A 39 -6.41 -20.46 -6.15
N TYR A 40 -7.19 -19.85 -5.27
CA TYR A 40 -7.67 -18.49 -5.43
C TYR A 40 -7.19 -17.64 -4.26
N ASN A 41 -7.03 -16.34 -4.52
CA ASN A 41 -6.74 -15.34 -3.51
C ASN A 41 -7.72 -14.17 -3.68
N LEU A 42 -8.03 -13.48 -2.59
CA LEU A 42 -8.95 -12.35 -2.57
C LEU A 42 -8.31 -11.17 -1.84
N THR A 43 -8.59 -9.95 -2.30
CA THR A 43 -8.11 -8.74 -1.65
C THR A 43 -9.23 -8.16 -0.80
N VAL A 44 -9.08 -8.19 0.52
CA VAL A 44 -9.95 -7.46 1.45
C VAL A 44 -9.39 -6.06 1.62
N ALA A 45 -10.20 -5.04 1.37
CA ALA A 45 -9.80 -3.66 1.59
C ALA A 45 -9.49 -3.40 3.07
N ASN A 46 -8.47 -2.59 3.33
CA ASN A 46 -8.10 -2.04 4.65
C ASN A 46 -7.45 -3.04 5.62
N ALA A 47 -8.11 -4.15 5.95
CA ALA A 47 -7.61 -5.09 6.96
C ALA A 47 -6.61 -6.12 6.41
N HIS A 48 -6.72 -6.46 5.12
CA HIS A 48 -5.89 -7.46 4.43
C HIS A 48 -5.87 -8.86 5.08
N ASN A 49 -6.83 -9.13 5.97
CA ASN A 49 -7.06 -10.42 6.61
C ASN A 49 -8.52 -10.85 6.44
N TYR A 50 -8.74 -12.15 6.52
CA TYR A 50 -10.08 -12.75 6.40
C TYR A 50 -10.11 -14.13 7.06
N PHE A 51 -11.30 -14.56 7.43
CA PHE A 51 -11.54 -15.93 7.90
C PHE A 51 -11.82 -16.83 6.69
N VAL A 52 -11.16 -17.99 6.63
CA VAL A 52 -11.30 -18.96 5.53
C VAL A 52 -11.61 -20.37 6.04
N GLY A 53 -12.30 -21.16 5.21
CA GLY A 53 -12.69 -22.53 5.54
C GLY A 53 -13.92 -22.61 6.45
N SER A 54 -14.40 -23.83 6.71
CA SER A 54 -15.54 -24.09 7.59
C SER A 54 -15.31 -23.61 9.01
N ASP A 55 -14.07 -23.76 9.47
CA ASP A 55 -13.67 -23.44 10.85
C ASP A 55 -13.33 -21.95 11.01
N GLY A 56 -13.29 -21.21 9.89
CA GLY A 56 -13.02 -19.78 9.87
C GLY A 56 -11.66 -19.44 10.45
N VAL A 57 -10.59 -20.01 9.91
CA VAL A 57 -9.21 -19.68 10.33
C VAL A 57 -8.84 -18.29 9.85
N LEU A 58 -8.32 -17.44 10.74
CA LEU A 58 -7.84 -16.10 10.40
C LEU A 58 -6.56 -16.21 9.58
N VAL A 59 -6.63 -15.77 8.33
CA VAL A 59 -5.49 -15.73 7.40
C VAL A 59 -5.27 -14.31 6.91
N HIS A 60 -4.08 -14.05 6.39
CA HIS A 60 -3.75 -12.79 5.75
C HIS A 60 -3.40 -13.02 4.27
N ASN A 61 -3.72 -12.04 3.44
CA ASN A 61 -3.26 -12.04 2.07
C ASN A 61 -1.81 -11.54 2.03
N VAL A 62 -0.85 -12.40 1.62
CA VAL A 62 0.46 -11.93 1.16
C VAL A 62 0.28 -11.35 -0.25
N GLY A 63 -0.14 -10.08 -0.30
CA GLY A 63 0.08 -9.25 -1.47
C GLY A 63 1.54 -8.77 -1.48
N SER A 64 2.06 -8.41 -2.64
CA SER A 64 3.36 -7.73 -2.84
C SER A 64 3.44 -6.33 -2.18
N GLY A 65 2.56 -6.04 -1.22
CA GLY A 65 2.49 -4.81 -0.43
C GLY A 65 1.90 -5.08 0.96
N GLY A 66 2.40 -6.11 1.65
CA GLY A 66 2.30 -6.32 3.10
C GLY A 66 0.91 -6.28 3.74
N SER A 67 0.87 -6.46 5.06
CA SER A 67 -0.32 -6.24 5.88
C SER A 67 0.03 -5.23 6.97
N PRO A 68 -0.83 -4.28 7.36
CA PRO A 68 -0.57 -3.28 8.41
C PRO A 68 -0.20 -3.86 9.79
N SER A 69 -0.28 -5.17 9.96
CA SER A 69 0.12 -5.89 11.16
C SER A 69 1.53 -6.52 11.07
N LEU A 70 2.18 -6.46 9.91
CA LEU A 70 3.56 -6.91 9.71
C LEU A 70 4.50 -5.72 9.90
N LYS A 71 5.57 -5.88 10.69
CA LYS A 71 6.53 -4.80 10.97
C LYS A 71 7.20 -4.21 9.72
N CYS A 72 7.29 -5.00 8.66
CA CYS A 72 7.83 -4.62 7.36
C CYS A 72 6.79 -3.98 6.41
N ASP A 73 5.57 -3.76 6.88
CA ASP A 73 4.51 -3.13 6.11
C ASP A 73 4.49 -1.60 6.28
N PRO A 74 4.34 -0.83 5.19
CA PRO A 74 4.32 0.64 5.25
C PRO A 74 3.14 1.23 6.05
N TYR A 75 2.12 0.42 6.34
CA TYR A 75 0.94 0.73 7.15
C TYR A 75 0.99 0.15 8.57
N HIS A 76 2.13 -0.37 9.05
CA HIS A 76 2.32 -0.78 10.46
C HIS A 76 2.21 0.39 11.45
N HIS A 77 1.65 0.15 12.64
CA HIS A 77 1.44 1.21 13.64
C HIS A 77 2.75 1.83 14.14
N ASP A 78 3.83 1.05 14.24
CA ASP A 78 5.18 1.55 14.57
C ASP A 78 5.75 2.48 13.48
N GLU A 79 5.22 2.42 12.26
CA GLU A 79 5.64 3.24 11.14
C GLU A 79 4.83 4.55 11.04
N VAL A 80 3.85 4.78 11.94
CA VAL A 80 2.97 5.96 11.94
C VAL A 80 3.76 7.26 12.14
N GLU A 81 4.79 7.28 12.98
CA GLU A 81 5.67 8.45 13.14
C GLU A 81 6.47 8.75 11.87
N LYS A 82 6.74 7.74 11.02
CA LYS A 82 7.35 7.92 9.69
C LYS A 82 6.34 8.33 8.60
N ARG A 83 5.04 8.45 8.96
CA ARG A 83 3.97 9.00 8.11
C ARG A 83 3.71 10.48 8.33
N VAL A 84 4.56 11.19 9.09
CA VAL A 84 4.60 12.65 9.01
C VAL A 84 4.70 13.02 7.53
N LYS A 85 3.63 13.65 7.03
CA LYS A 85 3.52 14.08 5.65
C LYS A 85 4.70 15.01 5.36
N PRO A 86 5.67 14.63 4.51
CA PRO A 86 6.87 15.43 4.34
C PRO A 86 6.50 16.81 3.77
N PRO A 87 7.26 17.86 4.09
CA PRO A 87 7.06 19.15 3.47
C PRO A 87 7.20 19.04 1.95
N TYR A 88 6.30 19.73 1.25
CA TYR A 88 6.36 19.88 -0.19
C TYR A 88 7.44 20.87 -0.58
N LYS A 89 8.20 20.54 -1.62
CA LYS A 89 9.18 21.42 -2.26
C LYS A 89 9.15 21.19 -3.76
N SER A 90 8.81 22.21 -4.53
CA SER A 90 8.86 22.16 -5.99
C SER A 90 10.25 21.77 -6.49
N ASN A 91 10.30 20.99 -7.57
CA ASN A 91 11.56 20.52 -8.14
C ASN A 91 11.82 21.24 -9.46
N PRO A 92 12.99 21.89 -9.65
CA PRO A 92 13.36 22.56 -10.90
C PRO A 92 13.14 21.71 -12.16
N LYS A 93 13.28 20.39 -12.05
CA LYS A 93 13.03 19.41 -13.12
C LYS A 93 11.62 19.49 -13.71
N HIS A 94 10.64 19.94 -12.93
CA HIS A 94 9.23 19.99 -13.29
C HIS A 94 8.68 21.43 -13.40
N THR A 95 9.43 22.45 -12.98
CA THR A 95 8.97 23.85 -13.01
C THR A 95 9.46 24.64 -14.23
N ASP A 96 10.59 24.26 -14.84
CA ASP A 96 11.20 25.08 -15.89
C ASP A 96 10.76 24.70 -17.32
N GLY A 97 10.02 23.60 -17.49
CA GLY A 97 9.55 23.09 -18.79
C GLY A 97 10.67 22.69 -19.76
N ARG A 98 11.94 22.72 -19.34
CA ARG A 98 13.11 22.48 -20.20
C ARG A 98 13.32 21.01 -20.50
N ASN A 99 12.82 20.13 -19.64
CA ASN A 99 12.92 18.69 -19.85
C ASN A 99 11.68 18.18 -20.61
N PRO A 100 11.77 17.90 -21.93
CA PRO A 100 10.63 17.47 -22.72
C PRO A 100 10.09 16.08 -22.34
N LYS A 101 10.85 15.30 -21.56
CA LYS A 101 10.46 13.97 -21.05
C LYS A 101 9.85 14.04 -19.66
N ALA A 102 9.92 15.19 -19.00
CA ALA A 102 9.30 15.42 -17.70
C ALA A 102 7.96 16.14 -17.89
N GLY A 103 7.03 15.82 -17.01
CA GLY A 103 5.83 16.62 -16.87
C GLY A 103 6.11 17.99 -16.29
N VAL A 104 5.19 18.92 -16.53
CA VAL A 104 5.22 20.26 -15.94
C VAL A 104 4.36 20.26 -14.68
N GLU A 105 4.94 20.72 -13.58
CA GLU A 105 4.27 20.88 -12.29
C GLU A 105 3.09 21.87 -12.43
N PRO A 106 1.84 21.46 -12.11
CA PRO A 106 0.68 22.35 -12.12
C PRO A 106 0.76 23.42 -11.03
N ASP A 107 0.20 24.61 -11.29
CA ASP A 107 0.20 25.74 -10.34
C ASP A 107 -0.48 25.40 -9.00
N ASP A 108 -1.47 24.49 -9.01
CA ASP A 108 -2.20 24.05 -7.82
C ASP A 108 -1.59 22.80 -7.16
N ALA A 109 -0.43 22.32 -7.60
CA ALA A 109 0.20 21.12 -7.04
C ALA A 109 0.50 21.25 -5.54
N GLN A 110 0.95 22.42 -5.09
CA GLN A 110 1.21 22.65 -3.66
C GLN A 110 -0.08 22.64 -2.82
N ASP A 111 -1.16 23.22 -3.34
CA ASP A 111 -2.47 23.24 -2.70
C ASP A 111 -3.04 21.81 -2.63
N ALA A 112 -3.07 21.13 -3.77
CA ALA A 112 -3.55 19.75 -3.87
C ALA A 112 -2.73 18.81 -2.97
N TYR A 113 -1.43 19.10 -2.78
CA TYR A 113 -0.62 18.32 -1.86
C TYR A 113 -1.15 18.34 -0.43
N GLN A 114 -1.82 19.40 0.05
CA GLN A 114 -2.33 19.46 1.43
C GLN A 114 -3.30 18.31 1.75
N ASP A 115 -4.08 17.87 0.78
CA ASP A 115 -5.03 16.77 0.91
C ASP A 115 -4.52 15.43 0.34
N ALA A 116 -3.26 15.38 -0.09
CA ALA A 116 -2.68 14.18 -0.68
C ALA A 116 -2.74 12.96 0.26
N LEU A 117 -3.18 11.85 -0.31
CA LEU A 117 -3.27 10.53 0.30
C LEU A 117 -1.98 9.75 0.07
N ARG A 118 -1.51 9.01 1.09
CA ARG A 118 -0.34 8.14 0.96
C ARG A 118 -0.66 6.97 0.02
N GLY A 119 0.21 6.68 -0.93
CA GLY A 119 0.11 5.49 -1.77
C GLY A 119 1.06 4.37 -1.33
N ASN A 120 2.36 4.67 -1.22
CA ASN A 120 3.37 3.77 -0.66
C ASN A 120 4.44 4.57 0.11
N GLN A 121 5.52 3.92 0.53
CA GLN A 121 6.58 4.59 1.32
C GLN A 121 7.20 5.82 0.64
N HIS A 122 7.16 5.92 -0.69
CA HIS A 122 7.74 7.04 -1.43
C HIS A 122 6.74 7.89 -2.20
N THR A 123 5.45 7.53 -2.22
CA THR A 123 4.46 8.18 -3.08
C THR A 123 3.22 8.66 -2.34
N TRP A 124 2.72 9.81 -2.78
CA TRP A 124 1.44 10.38 -2.39
C TRP A 124 0.65 10.76 -3.63
N TYR A 125 -0.67 10.84 -3.51
CA TYR A 125 -1.58 11.16 -4.60
C TYR A 125 -2.61 12.18 -4.16
N ALA A 126 -2.90 13.16 -5.02
CA ALA A 126 -3.96 14.14 -4.79
C ALA A 126 -4.75 14.38 -6.07
N ARG A 127 -5.97 14.89 -5.93
CA ARG A 127 -6.77 15.37 -7.06
C ARG A 127 -6.52 16.86 -7.24
N GLY A 128 -6.09 17.27 -8.43
CA GLY A 128 -5.97 18.68 -8.80
C GLY A 128 -7.33 19.33 -9.05
N LYS A 129 -7.37 20.66 -9.11
CA LYS A 129 -8.56 21.46 -9.45
C LYS A 129 -9.07 21.16 -10.86
N ASN A 130 -8.18 20.72 -11.76
CA ASN A 130 -8.52 20.26 -13.11
C ASN A 130 -9.13 18.83 -13.14
N GLY A 131 -9.26 18.17 -11.99
CA GLY A 131 -9.82 16.82 -11.86
C GLY A 131 -8.84 15.69 -12.16
N GLU A 132 -7.60 16.00 -12.52
CA GLU A 132 -6.54 15.02 -12.74
C GLU A 132 -5.94 14.53 -11.43
N ILE A 133 -5.32 13.34 -11.46
CA ILE A 133 -4.61 12.80 -10.32
C ILE A 133 -3.13 13.13 -10.43
N TYR A 134 -2.60 13.81 -9.43
CA TYR A 134 -1.19 14.13 -9.27
C TYR A 134 -0.50 13.07 -8.43
N ARG A 135 0.73 12.72 -8.79
CA ARG A 135 1.62 11.87 -7.98
C ARG A 135 2.79 12.69 -7.45
N TYR A 136 3.02 12.58 -6.17
CA TYR A 136 4.17 13.17 -5.48
C TYR A 136 5.15 12.08 -5.08
N PHE A 137 6.43 12.38 -5.11
CA PHE A 137 7.51 11.44 -4.83
C PHE A 137 8.49 11.99 -3.79
N SER A 138 8.95 11.14 -2.88
CA SER A 138 10.08 11.42 -1.99
C SER A 138 11.30 10.61 -2.39
N ASP A 139 12.41 11.30 -2.62
CA ASP A 139 13.75 10.75 -2.86
C ASP A 139 14.49 10.39 -1.56
N GLY A 140 13.83 10.49 -0.41
CA GLY A 140 14.44 10.26 0.91
C GLY A 140 15.16 11.48 1.50
N ALA A 141 15.18 12.63 0.81
CA ALA A 141 15.80 13.87 1.32
C ALA A 141 14.92 14.66 2.32
N GLY A 142 13.85 14.04 2.84
CA GLY A 142 12.93 14.67 3.79
C GLY A 142 11.90 15.62 3.17
N THR A 143 11.89 15.77 1.84
CA THR A 143 10.86 16.51 1.10
C THR A 143 10.14 15.61 0.10
N VAL A 144 8.99 16.07 -0.38
CA VAL A 144 8.34 15.50 -1.57
C VAL A 144 8.19 16.56 -2.65
N HIS A 145 8.15 16.13 -3.90
CA HIS A 145 7.89 16.98 -5.06
C HIS A 145 6.89 16.32 -6.01
N TRP A 146 6.25 17.13 -6.84
CA TRP A 146 5.38 16.64 -7.91
C TRP A 146 6.20 15.82 -8.92
N SER A 147 5.63 14.70 -9.41
CA SER A 147 6.34 13.72 -10.25
C SER A 147 5.52 13.19 -11.43
N GLY A 148 4.32 13.71 -11.66
CA GLY A 148 3.45 13.34 -12.79
C GLY A 148 1.96 13.56 -12.54
N SER A 149 1.19 13.66 -13.62
CA SER A 149 -0.28 13.76 -13.66
C SER A 149 -0.88 12.71 -14.58
N THR A 150 -2.11 12.28 -14.33
CA THR A 150 -2.90 11.47 -15.29
C THR A 150 -3.20 12.20 -16.59
N GLY A 151 -3.25 13.54 -16.58
CA GLY A 151 -3.48 14.35 -17.78
C GLY A 151 -2.21 14.88 -18.43
N ASP A 152 -1.03 14.42 -18.00
CA ASP A 152 0.22 14.75 -18.69
C ASP A 152 0.21 14.18 -20.12
N ALA A 153 0.26 15.07 -21.12
CA ALA A 153 0.16 14.68 -22.53
C ALA A 153 1.38 13.90 -23.05
N LYS A 154 2.56 14.07 -22.45
CA LYS A 154 3.81 13.46 -22.92
C LYS A 154 4.16 12.19 -22.17
N ASN A 155 3.88 12.17 -20.86
CA ASN A 155 4.19 11.04 -19.99
C ASN A 155 3.07 10.85 -18.94
N PRO A 156 1.87 10.41 -19.38
CA PRO A 156 0.73 10.28 -18.49
C PRO A 156 1.00 9.25 -17.40
N LEU A 157 0.64 9.61 -16.17
CA LEU A 157 0.54 8.66 -15.08
C LEU A 157 -0.53 7.63 -15.41
N LYS A 158 -0.11 6.39 -15.69
CA LYS A 158 -1.03 5.34 -16.12
C LYS A 158 -1.98 4.95 -14.97
N PRO A 159 -3.31 4.98 -15.19
CA PRO A 159 -4.32 4.56 -14.23
C PRO A 159 -4.02 3.24 -13.51
N ASN A 160 -3.52 2.23 -14.22
CA ASN A 160 -3.23 0.92 -13.65
C ASN A 160 -2.04 0.87 -12.67
N THR A 161 -1.24 1.93 -12.59
CA THR A 161 -0.14 2.07 -11.63
C THR A 161 -0.55 2.77 -10.34
N ILE A 162 -1.76 3.34 -10.31
CA ILE A 162 -2.35 3.99 -9.14
C ILE A 162 -3.00 2.90 -8.27
N PRO A 163 -2.74 2.86 -6.95
CA PRO A 163 -3.37 1.89 -6.06
C PRO A 163 -4.90 2.01 -6.07
N GLU A 164 -5.60 0.87 -6.00
CA GLU A 164 -7.08 0.83 -6.05
C GLU A 164 -7.75 1.66 -4.94
N GLU A 165 -7.13 1.77 -3.77
CA GLU A 165 -7.65 2.62 -2.69
C GLU A 165 -7.62 4.10 -3.05
N ILE A 166 -6.56 4.57 -3.72
CA ILE A 166 -6.44 5.95 -4.18
C ILE A 166 -7.52 6.24 -5.23
N LYS A 167 -7.71 5.32 -6.18
CA LYS A 167 -8.77 5.44 -7.20
C LYS A 167 -10.15 5.62 -6.57
N ARG A 168 -10.50 4.77 -5.60
CA ARG A 168 -11.80 4.83 -4.91
C ARG A 168 -12.06 6.15 -4.16
N ARG A 169 -11.01 6.87 -3.78
CA ARG A 169 -11.13 8.09 -2.96
C ARG A 169 -11.01 9.37 -3.77
N LEU A 170 -10.30 9.33 -4.90
CA LEU A 170 -10.00 10.51 -5.70
C LEU A 170 -10.73 10.56 -7.03
N TRP A 171 -11.33 9.48 -7.51
CA TRP A 171 -12.25 9.49 -8.66
C TRP A 171 -13.69 9.56 -8.20
#